data_AF-A0A844MJI3-F1
#
_entry.id   AF-A0A844MJI3-F1
#
_cell.length_a   1.000
_cell.length_b   1.000
_cell.length_c   1.000
_cell.angle_alpha   90.00
_cell.angle_beta   90.00
_cell.angle_gamma   90.00
#
_symmetry.space_group_name_H-M   'P 1'
#
loop_
_entity.id
_entity.type
_entity.pdbx_description
1 polymer ?
#
loop_
_entity_poly.entity_id
_entity_poly.type
_entity_poly.pdbx_seq_one_letter_code
_entity_poly.pdbx_strand_id
1 'polypeptide(L)'
;MKKPKEIFDCIIEIIPECNPKWTESLFKATERQLIALSNYYALLDKIPDVTDINSETIKIGDLVALNCQDENGKNYEHYGVVIASQKGFRVAHFFTGATVRVQNSLVEKGFGYVHEISYSPEWLVKEHLSDSSPYSQVEGRIKESRKQEKRVWDKFSYNCEH
;
A
#
# COMPACT_ATOMS: atom_id res chain seq x y z
N MET A 1 50.88 8.34 20.82
CA MET A 1 49.50 8.17 20.31
C MET A 1 48.79 7.19 21.23
N LYS A 2 47.62 7.54 21.77
CA LYS A 2 46.80 6.60 22.55
C LYS A 2 46.39 5.43 21.65
N LYS A 3 46.31 4.22 22.21
CA LYS A 3 45.86 3.05 21.45
C LYS A 3 44.38 3.23 21.09
N PRO A 4 43.89 2.73 19.93
CA PRO A 4 42.50 2.91 19.50
C PRO A 4 41.46 2.51 20.56
N LYS A 5 41.77 1.47 21.35
CA LYS A 5 40.95 1.03 22.47
C LYS A 5 40.80 2.08 23.58
N GLU A 6 41.89 2.74 23.96
CA GLU A 6 41.90 3.79 24.98
C GLU A 6 41.13 5.04 24.52
N ILE A 7 41.07 5.30 23.21
CA ILE A 7 40.26 6.37 22.64
C ILE A 7 38.78 6.00 22.69
N PHE A 8 38.44 4.76 22.36
CA PHE A 8 37.06 4.27 22.39
C PHE A 8 36.50 4.23 23.82
N ASP A 9 37.29 3.75 24.78
CA ASP A 9 36.91 3.70 26.20
C ASP A 9 36.65 5.12 26.75
N CYS A 10 37.47 6.11 26.40
CA CYS A 10 37.21 7.51 26.75
C CYS A 10 35.93 8.07 26.10
N ILE A 11 35.57 7.65 24.89
CA ILE A 11 34.33 8.11 24.23
C ILE A 11 33.11 7.54 24.95
N ILE A 12 33.14 6.26 25.35
CA ILE A 12 32.05 5.60 26.08
C ILE A 12 31.74 6.33 27.39
N GLU A 13 32.77 6.81 28.11
CA GLU A 13 32.62 7.54 29.38
C GLU A 13 31.93 8.91 29.23
N ILE A 14 32.00 9.53 28.06
CA ILE A 14 31.45 10.88 27.79
C ILE A 14 29.98 10.82 27.29
N ILE A 15 29.52 9.66 26.82
CA ILE A 15 28.14 9.44 26.33
C ILE A 15 27.06 9.86 27.35
N PRO A 16 27.17 9.54 28.66
CA PRO A 16 26.17 9.92 29.66
C PRO A 16 26.12 11.43 29.93
N GLU A 17 27.21 12.16 29.65
CA GLU A 17 27.32 13.61 29.84
C GLU A 17 26.88 14.40 28.59
N CYS A 18 26.67 13.71 27.47
CA CYS A 18 26.19 14.33 26.24
C CYS A 18 24.71 14.72 26.36
N ASN A 19 24.40 15.98 26.05
CA ASN A 19 23.03 16.47 26.01
C ASN A 19 22.22 15.67 24.95
N PRO A 20 21.18 14.91 25.34
CA PRO A 20 20.43 14.07 24.41
C PRO A 20 19.80 14.84 23.25
N LYS A 21 19.54 16.15 23.43
CA LYS A 21 18.98 17.02 22.38
C LYS A 21 19.94 17.25 21.22
N TRP A 22 21.25 17.13 21.43
CA TRP A 22 22.26 17.34 20.40
C TRP A 22 22.39 16.14 19.47
N THR A 23 22.19 14.95 20.00
CA THR A 23 22.23 13.69 19.24
C THR A 23 20.86 13.31 18.68
N GLU A 24 19.76 13.82 19.23
CA GLU A 24 18.39 13.47 18.83
C GLU A 24 18.11 13.67 17.34
N SER A 25 18.58 14.78 16.73
CA SER A 25 18.32 15.04 15.31
C SER A 25 19.13 14.12 14.40
N LEU A 26 20.40 13.85 14.76
CA LEU A 26 21.29 12.97 14.01
C LEU A 26 20.88 11.50 14.18
N PHE A 27 20.48 11.08 15.38
CA PHE A 27 19.94 9.74 15.62
C PHE A 27 18.61 9.56 14.89
N LYS A 28 17.67 10.50 14.95
CA LYS A 28 16.41 10.40 14.18
C LYS A 28 16.64 10.40 12.67
N ALA A 29 17.60 11.17 12.18
CA ALA A 29 17.96 11.17 10.76
C ALA A 29 18.60 9.84 10.34
N THR A 30 19.52 9.32 11.15
CA THR A 30 20.19 8.04 10.92
C THR A 30 19.22 6.87 11.06
N GLU A 31 18.31 6.90 12.03
CA GLU A 31 17.25 5.91 12.22
C GLU A 31 16.27 5.91 11.05
N ARG A 32 15.87 7.08 10.54
CA ARG A 32 15.08 7.17 9.30
C ARG A 32 15.81 6.60 8.10
N GLN A 33 17.11 6.87 7.97
CA GLN A 33 17.93 6.31 6.89
C GLN A 33 18.12 4.80 7.03
N LEU A 34 18.30 4.29 8.24
CA LEU A 34 18.42 2.85 8.53
C LEU A 34 17.09 2.11 8.32
N ILE A 35 15.95 2.71 8.68
CA ILE A 35 14.62 2.17 8.36
C ILE A 35 14.41 2.17 6.84
N ALA A 36 14.76 3.25 6.15
CA ALA A 36 14.68 3.30 4.69
C ALA A 36 15.58 2.23 4.04
N LEU A 37 16.83 2.11 4.48
CA LEU A 37 17.78 1.09 4.00
C LEU A 37 17.33 -0.32 4.35
N SER A 38 16.75 -0.56 5.53
CA SER A 38 16.18 -1.86 5.92
C SER A 38 14.97 -2.22 5.05
N ASN A 39 14.12 -1.23 4.74
CA ASN A 39 13.02 -1.42 3.79
C ASN A 39 13.54 -1.74 2.39
N TYR A 40 14.60 -1.07 1.92
CA TYR A 40 15.24 -1.39 0.64
C TYR A 40 15.94 -2.76 0.66
N TYR A 41 16.60 -3.13 1.76
CA TYR A 41 17.30 -4.40 1.91
C TYR A 41 16.32 -5.59 2.00
N ALA A 42 15.16 -5.40 2.63
CA ALA A 42 14.07 -6.37 2.61
C ALA A 42 13.46 -6.56 1.20
N LEU A 43 13.64 -5.59 0.29
CA LEU A 43 13.19 -5.63 -1.10
C LEU A 43 14.24 -6.20 -2.06
N LEU A 44 15.54 -6.08 -1.74
CA LEU A 44 16.63 -6.33 -2.69
C LEU A 44 16.94 -7.80 -3.00
N ASP A 45 16.44 -8.78 -2.24
CA ASP A 45 16.93 -10.16 -2.39
C ASP A 45 15.93 -11.20 -2.90
N LYS A 46 14.62 -10.90 -3.07
CA LYS A 46 13.64 -11.98 -3.40
C LYS A 46 12.38 -11.64 -4.21
N ILE A 47 12.25 -10.47 -4.82
CA ILE A 47 11.08 -10.22 -5.68
C ILE A 47 11.59 -9.84 -7.07
N PRO A 48 11.49 -10.71 -8.10
CA PRO A 48 11.71 -10.24 -9.47
C PRO A 48 10.81 -9.03 -9.67
N ASP A 49 11.29 -7.98 -10.35
CA ASP A 49 10.45 -6.84 -10.72
C ASP A 49 9.16 -7.41 -11.31
N VAL A 50 8.07 -7.34 -10.52
CA VAL A 50 6.80 -7.89 -10.95
C VAL A 50 6.29 -6.83 -11.91
N THR A 51 5.98 -7.24 -13.13
CA THR A 51 5.49 -6.35 -14.17
C THR A 51 4.07 -6.70 -14.55
N ASP A 52 3.35 -5.72 -15.08
CA ASP A 52 2.13 -5.98 -15.81
C ASP A 52 2.44 -6.62 -17.19
N ILE A 53 1.39 -6.94 -17.94
CA ILE A 53 1.52 -7.52 -19.29
C ILE A 53 2.22 -6.59 -20.30
N ASN A 54 2.29 -5.28 -20.02
CA ASN A 54 2.97 -4.29 -20.83
C ASN A 54 4.43 -4.07 -20.39
N SER A 55 4.94 -4.89 -19.47
CA SER A 55 6.27 -4.76 -18.87
C SER A 55 6.44 -3.51 -17.99
N GLU A 56 5.35 -2.88 -17.54
CA GLU A 56 5.43 -1.78 -16.58
C GLU A 56 5.73 -2.33 -15.19
N THR A 57 6.68 -1.72 -14.47
CA THR A 57 7.10 -2.22 -13.16
C THR A 57 6.12 -1.76 -12.09
N ILE A 58 5.54 -2.71 -11.36
CA ILE A 58 4.51 -2.42 -10.38
C ILE A 58 5.13 -2.06 -9.04
N LYS A 59 4.56 -1.08 -8.35
CA LYS A 59 4.97 -0.64 -7.02
C LYS A 59 3.80 -0.71 -6.05
N ILE A 60 4.15 -0.81 -4.76
CA ILE A 60 3.16 -0.72 -3.69
C ILE A 60 2.55 0.68 -3.69
N GLY A 61 1.22 0.75 -3.64
CA GLY A 61 0.46 1.98 -3.69
C GLY A 61 -0.04 2.36 -5.09
N ASP A 62 0.41 1.68 -6.14
CA ASP A 62 -0.02 1.94 -7.51
C ASP A 62 -1.52 1.67 -7.68
N LEU A 63 -2.16 2.54 -8.46
CA LEU A 63 -3.50 2.31 -8.98
C LEU A 63 -3.40 1.38 -10.19
N VAL A 64 -4.12 0.28 -10.12
CA VAL A 64 -4.19 -0.72 -11.17
C VAL A 64 -5.63 -0.95 -11.61
N ALA A 65 -5.82 -1.38 -12.85
CA ALA A 65 -7.13 -1.76 -13.36
C ALA A 65 -7.09 -3.08 -14.15
N LEU A 66 -8.19 -3.80 -14.08
CA LEU A 66 -8.45 -5.03 -14.83
C LEU A 66 -9.59 -4.77 -15.81
N ASN A 67 -9.41 -5.16 -17.07
CA ASN A 67 -10.48 -5.10 -18.07
C ASN A 67 -11.49 -6.23 -17.84
N CYS A 68 -12.75 -5.89 -17.59
CA CYS A 68 -13.83 -6.81 -17.28
C CYS A 68 -15.00 -6.66 -18.26
N GLN A 69 -15.87 -7.66 -18.32
CA GLN A 69 -17.16 -7.60 -19.00
C GLN A 69 -18.28 -7.83 -18.00
N ASP A 70 -19.34 -7.02 -18.08
CA ASP A 70 -20.55 -7.25 -17.30
C ASP A 70 -21.44 -8.35 -17.92
N GLU A 71 -22.55 -8.66 -17.26
CA GLU A 71 -23.51 -9.70 -17.71
C GLU A 71 -24.14 -9.40 -19.09
N ASN A 72 -24.08 -8.14 -19.54
CA ASN A 72 -24.58 -7.71 -20.85
C ASN A 72 -23.45 -7.63 -21.90
N GLY A 73 -22.23 -8.08 -21.58
CA GLY A 73 -21.07 -8.04 -22.46
C GLY A 73 -20.47 -6.64 -22.64
N LYS A 74 -20.85 -5.67 -21.81
CA LYS A 74 -20.27 -4.33 -21.86
C LYS A 74 -18.91 -4.33 -21.14
N ASN A 75 -17.89 -3.84 -21.84
CA ASN A 75 -16.56 -3.69 -21.28
C ASN A 75 -16.54 -2.57 -20.23
N TYR A 76 -15.85 -2.81 -19.12
CA TYR A 76 -15.56 -1.81 -18.09
C TYR A 76 -14.20 -2.09 -17.43
N GLU A 77 -13.62 -1.07 -16.81
CA GLU A 77 -12.40 -1.21 -16.02
C GLU A 77 -12.73 -1.37 -14.54
N HIS A 78 -12.16 -2.41 -13.93
CA HIS A 78 -12.29 -2.68 -12.51
C HIS A 78 -11.01 -2.31 -11.79
N TYR A 79 -11.09 -1.38 -10.85
CA TYR A 79 -9.92 -0.74 -10.24
C TYR A 79 -9.55 -1.35 -8.88
N GLY A 80 -8.26 -1.21 -8.53
CA GLY A 80 -7.72 -1.58 -7.23
C GLY A 80 -6.38 -0.91 -6.96
N VAL A 81 -5.89 -1.05 -5.73
CA VAL A 81 -4.61 -0.51 -5.29
C VAL A 81 -3.68 -1.65 -4.90
N VAL A 82 -2.43 -1.59 -5.37
CA VAL A 82 -1.41 -2.58 -5.03
C VAL A 82 -0.97 -2.40 -3.58
N ILE A 83 -1.01 -3.48 -2.81
CA ILE A 83 -0.61 -3.48 -1.40
C ILE A 83 0.40 -4.60 -1.14
N ALA A 84 1.22 -4.42 -0.10
CA ALA A 84 2.07 -5.46 0.44
C ALA A 84 1.33 -6.31 1.48
N SER A 85 1.53 -7.62 1.43
CA SER A 85 1.03 -8.59 2.42
C SER A 85 2.12 -9.61 2.75
N GLN A 86 1.96 -10.35 3.85
CA GLN A 86 2.85 -11.46 4.21
C GLN A 86 2.91 -12.55 3.12
N LYS A 87 1.95 -12.56 2.19
CA LYS A 87 1.85 -13.50 1.08
C LYS A 87 2.22 -12.88 -0.29
N GLY A 88 3.05 -11.83 -0.28
CA GLY A 88 3.48 -11.10 -1.50
C GLY A 88 2.54 -9.94 -1.88
N PHE A 89 2.70 -9.43 -3.12
CA PHE A 89 1.84 -8.36 -3.64
C PHE A 89 0.39 -8.82 -3.80
N ARG A 90 -0.51 -7.97 -3.35
CA ARG A 90 -1.96 -8.14 -3.44
C ARG A 90 -2.57 -6.91 -4.07
N VAL A 91 -3.76 -7.05 -4.64
CA VAL A 91 -4.58 -5.92 -5.06
C VAL A 91 -5.74 -5.78 -4.07
N ALA A 92 -5.80 -4.65 -3.38
CA ALA A 92 -6.94 -4.24 -2.59
C ALA A 92 -7.93 -3.54 -3.52
N HIS A 93 -9.07 -4.17 -3.78
CA HIS A 93 -10.10 -3.62 -4.66
C HIS A 93 -11.44 -3.54 -3.95
N PHE A 94 -12.24 -2.57 -4.34
CA PHE A 94 -13.61 -2.43 -3.86
C PHE A 94 -14.54 -3.40 -4.61
N PHE A 95 -15.54 -3.95 -3.92
CA PHE A 95 -16.58 -4.78 -4.51
C PHE A 95 -17.92 -4.51 -3.82
N THR A 96 -19.01 -4.56 -4.60
CA THR A 96 -20.38 -4.42 -4.07
C THR A 96 -21.01 -5.81 -3.93
N GLY A 97 -21.16 -6.26 -2.68
CA GLY A 97 -21.61 -7.59 -2.27
C GLY A 97 -23.09 -7.93 -2.43
N ALA A 98 -23.60 -8.75 -1.50
CA ALA A 98 -24.97 -9.26 -1.50
C ALA A 98 -26.03 -8.15 -1.64
N THR A 99 -27.03 -8.40 -2.49
CA THR A 99 -28.12 -7.45 -2.76
C THR A 99 -28.93 -7.22 -1.49
N VAL A 100 -29.09 -5.96 -1.08
CA VAL A 100 -30.06 -5.57 -0.07
C VAL A 100 -31.41 -5.50 -0.79
N ARG A 101 -32.29 -6.50 -0.58
CA ARG A 101 -33.64 -6.50 -1.16
C ARG A 101 -34.42 -5.30 -0.62
N VAL A 102 -34.51 -4.23 -1.41
CA VAL A 102 -35.44 -3.13 -1.13
C VAL A 102 -36.68 -3.39 -1.96
N GLN A 103 -37.76 -3.85 -1.33
CA GLN A 103 -39.09 -3.77 -1.94
C GLN A 103 -39.31 -2.30 -2.39
N ASN A 104 -39.50 -2.09 -3.70
CA ASN A 104 -39.75 -0.79 -4.36
C ASN A 104 -38.53 0.08 -4.75
N SER A 105 -37.32 -0.46 -4.94
CA SER A 105 -36.22 0.30 -5.58
C SER A 105 -36.04 -0.09 -7.06
N LEU A 106 -35.83 0.92 -7.92
CA LEU A 106 -35.53 0.76 -9.35
C LEU A 106 -34.09 0.27 -9.62
N VAL A 107 -33.20 0.32 -8.62
CA VAL A 107 -31.76 0.03 -8.78
C VAL A 107 -31.34 -0.96 -7.69
N GLU A 108 -30.66 -2.05 -8.09
CA GLU A 108 -30.10 -2.97 -7.11
C GLU A 108 -28.98 -2.32 -6.31
N LYS A 109 -29.06 -2.44 -4.98
CA LYS A 109 -28.05 -1.92 -4.06
C LYS A 109 -27.41 -3.05 -3.28
N GLY A 110 -26.14 -2.91 -2.95
CA GLY A 110 -25.40 -3.88 -2.14
C GLY A 110 -24.48 -3.19 -1.14
N PHE A 111 -23.94 -3.97 -0.22
CA PHE A 111 -22.91 -3.49 0.71
C PHE A 111 -21.55 -3.47 0.03
N GLY A 112 -20.88 -2.33 0.06
CA GLY A 112 -19.52 -2.19 -0.42
C GLY A 112 -18.51 -2.73 0.59
N TYR A 113 -17.50 -3.47 0.13
CA TYR A 113 -16.36 -3.87 0.93
C TYR A 113 -15.07 -3.92 0.10
N VAL A 114 -13.93 -3.73 0.78
CA VAL A 114 -12.60 -3.88 0.18
C VAL A 114 -12.11 -5.30 0.39
N HIS A 115 -11.77 -5.98 -0.70
CA HIS A 115 -11.23 -7.34 -0.69
C HIS A 115 -9.80 -7.36 -1.25
N GLU A 116 -9.01 -8.36 -0.85
CA GLU A 116 -7.64 -8.55 -1.32
C GLU A 116 -7.54 -9.80 -2.18
N ILE A 117 -6.95 -9.66 -3.37
CA ILE A 117 -6.62 -10.79 -4.24
C ILE A 117 -5.11 -10.83 -4.52
N SER A 118 -4.59 -12.00 -4.89
CA SER A 118 -3.22 -12.09 -5.42
C SER A 118 -3.06 -11.19 -6.63
N TYR A 119 -1.95 -10.47 -6.74
CA TYR A 119 -1.63 -9.76 -7.98
C TYR A 119 -1.49 -10.76 -9.14
N SER A 120 -1.98 -10.37 -10.32
CA SER A 120 -1.73 -11.03 -11.60
C SER A 120 -1.33 -9.99 -12.66
N PRO A 121 -0.51 -10.33 -13.67
CA PRO A 121 -0.08 -9.39 -14.72
C PRO A 121 -1.20 -8.77 -15.57
N GLU A 122 -2.43 -9.28 -15.45
CA GLU A 122 -3.64 -8.73 -16.10
C GLU A 122 -4.09 -7.41 -15.46
N TRP A 123 -3.63 -7.12 -14.24
CA TRP A 123 -3.80 -5.82 -13.59
C TRP A 123 -2.78 -4.83 -14.14
N LEU A 124 -3.29 -3.91 -14.96
CA LEU A 124 -2.52 -2.92 -15.67
C LEU A 124 -2.29 -1.70 -14.80
N VAL A 125 -1.06 -1.19 -14.78
CA VAL A 125 -0.75 0.06 -14.06
C VAL A 125 -1.47 1.22 -14.75
N LYS A 126 -2.21 2.01 -13.96
CA LYS A 126 -2.89 3.22 -14.43
C LYS A 126 -2.20 4.47 -13.91
N GLU A 127 -1.78 4.44 -12.65
CA GLU A 127 -1.09 5.54 -12.00
C GLU A 127 -0.14 5.01 -10.93
N HIS A 128 1.10 5.50 -10.92
CA HIS A 128 2.01 5.24 -9.82
C HIS A 128 1.73 6.16 -8.65
N LEU A 129 1.90 5.65 -7.42
CA LEU A 129 1.82 6.51 -6.24
C LEU A 129 2.87 7.62 -6.32
N SER A 130 2.44 8.88 -6.24
CA SER A 130 3.34 10.04 -6.23
C SER A 130 4.37 9.94 -5.09
N ASP A 131 5.63 10.28 -5.39
CA ASP A 131 6.72 10.36 -4.41
C ASP A 131 6.43 11.32 -3.23
N SER A 132 5.51 12.27 -3.43
CA SER A 132 5.08 13.21 -2.38
C SER A 132 4.14 12.59 -1.35
N SER A 133 3.53 11.45 -1.66
CA SER A 133 2.48 10.82 -0.86
C SER A 133 3.00 9.52 -0.25
N PRO A 134 3.22 9.46 1.08
CA PRO A 134 3.75 8.25 1.69
C PRO A 134 2.71 7.12 1.65
N TYR A 135 3.12 5.92 1.26
CA TYR A 135 2.25 4.74 1.19
C TYR A 135 1.51 4.44 2.51
N SER A 136 2.09 4.79 3.66
CA SER A 136 1.42 4.63 4.96
C SER A 136 0.06 5.35 5.05
N GLN A 137 -0.12 6.45 4.32
CA GLN A 137 -1.43 7.13 4.23
C GLN A 137 -2.43 6.33 3.40
N VAL A 138 -1.99 5.75 2.29
CA VAL A 138 -2.81 4.88 1.43
C VAL A 138 -3.24 3.64 2.22
N GLU A 139 -2.29 2.98 2.88
CA GLU A 139 -2.55 1.81 3.72
C GLU A 139 -3.52 2.14 4.88
N GLY A 140 -3.33 3.30 5.52
CA GLY A 140 -4.24 3.81 6.55
C GLY A 140 -5.66 3.98 6.06
N ARG A 141 -5.85 4.61 4.89
CA ARG A 141 -7.16 4.79 4.25
C ARG A 141 -7.81 3.46 3.88
N ILE A 142 -7.05 2.50 3.34
CA ILE A 142 -7.57 1.15 3.03
C ILE A 142 -8.05 0.46 4.32
N LYS A 143 -7.28 0.55 5.41
CA LYS A 143 -7.66 0.00 6.72
C LYS A 143 -8.92 0.67 7.29
N GLU A 144 -9.07 1.98 7.11
CA GLU A 144 -10.27 2.71 7.52
C GLU A 144 -11.49 2.34 6.69
N SER A 145 -11.36 2.25 5.36
CA SER A 145 -12.43 1.83 4.46
C SER A 145 -12.96 0.44 4.80
N ARG A 146 -12.10 -0.48 5.26
CA ARG A 146 -12.53 -1.81 5.75
C ARG A 146 -13.39 -1.75 7.02
N LYS A 147 -13.20 -0.72 7.86
CA LYS A 147 -13.99 -0.53 9.09
C LYS A 147 -15.34 0.13 8.82
N GLN A 148 -15.51 0.77 7.65
CA GLN A 148 -16.77 1.35 7.25
C GLN A 148 -17.74 0.24 6.82
N GLU A 149 -18.27 -0.51 7.80
CA GLU A 149 -19.39 -1.39 7.55
C GLU A 149 -20.60 -0.57 7.04
N LYS A 150 -21.33 -1.13 6.07
CA LYS A 150 -22.74 -0.78 5.75
C LYS A 150 -22.99 0.48 4.92
N ARG A 151 -22.03 1.02 4.17
CA ARG A 151 -22.40 1.95 3.09
C ARG A 151 -23.09 1.15 1.97
N VAL A 152 -24.27 1.61 1.59
CA VAL A 152 -25.09 1.02 0.53
C VAL A 152 -24.67 1.68 -0.78
N TRP A 153 -24.18 0.87 -1.71
CA TRP A 153 -23.74 1.31 -3.02
C TRP A 153 -24.65 0.74 -4.09
N ASP A 154 -24.84 1.50 -5.16
CA ASP A 154 -25.54 1.01 -6.33
C ASP A 154 -24.66 -0.04 -7.04
N LYS A 155 -25.22 -1.20 -7.37
CA LYS A 155 -24.45 -2.31 -7.94
C LYS A 155 -23.96 -2.06 -9.36
N PHE A 156 -24.67 -1.21 -10.09
CA PHE A 156 -24.45 -0.96 -11.51
C PHE A 156 -23.57 0.26 -11.79
N SER A 157 -23.22 1.04 -10.76
CA SER A 157 -22.22 2.08 -10.89
C SER A 157 -20.85 1.44 -10.63
N TYR A 158 -19.93 1.60 -11.57
CA TYR A 158 -18.55 1.10 -11.51
C TYR A 158 -17.77 1.85 -10.41
N ASN A 159 -18.16 1.65 -9.16
CA ASN A 159 -17.74 2.45 -8.01
C ASN A 159 -16.29 2.19 -7.58
N CYS A 160 -15.64 1.17 -8.14
CA CYS A 160 -14.26 0.81 -7.79
C CYS A 160 -13.23 1.88 -8.14
N GLU A 161 -13.52 2.72 -9.15
CA GLU A 161 -12.64 3.84 -9.53
C GLU A 161 -12.68 4.97 -8.50
N HIS A 162 -13.82 5.15 -7.84
CA HIS A 162 -14.08 6.21 -6.87
C HIS A 162 -13.55 5.86 -5.47
#